data_AF-A0A950XP41-F1
#
_entry.id   AF-A0A950XP41-F1
#
_cell.length_a   1.000
_cell.length_b   1.000
_cell.length_c   1.000
_cell.angle_alpha   90.00
_cell.angle_beta   90.00
_cell.angle_gamma   90.00
#
_symmetry.space_group_name_H-M   'P 1'
#
loop_
_entity.id
_entity.type
_entity.pdbx_description
1 polymer ?
#
loop_
_entity_poly.entity_id
_entity_poly.type
_entity_poly.pdbx_seq_one_letter_code
_entity_poly.pdbx_strand_id
1 'polypeptide(L)'
;MAVMHITEAELARDIHAVLEKVEAGAEVVVERENRPVAVMKPASQAPGRTLSESIAIARQRERDRGYAVTLEPEFASDVEEIVRKRQLWNPAPWD
;
A
#
# COMPACT_ATOMS: atom_id res chain seq x y z
N MET A 1 -10.17 -11.92 -6.75
CA MET A 1 -9.02 -12.32 -5.91
C MET A 1 -9.52 -13.40 -4.97
N ALA A 2 -8.80 -14.52 -4.87
CA ALA A 2 -9.17 -15.61 -3.97
C ALA A 2 -8.55 -15.34 -2.59
N VAL A 3 -9.38 -15.35 -1.55
CA VAL A 3 -8.94 -15.27 -0.15
C VAL A 3 -8.96 -16.70 0.42
N MET A 4 -7.83 -17.16 0.93
CA MET A 4 -7.68 -18.49 1.52
C MET A 4 -7.34 -18.33 3.00
N HIS A 5 -8.01 -19.11 3.84
CA HIS A 5 -7.73 -19.18 5.27
C HIS A 5 -6.97 -20.47 5.54
N ILE A 6 -5.84 -20.36 6.23
CA ILE A 6 -5.02 -21.51 6.65
C ILE A 6 -4.67 -21.36 8.11
N THR A 7 -4.43 -22.47 8.78
CA THR A 7 -3.91 -22.48 10.15
C THR A 7 -2.41 -22.17 10.16
N GLU A 8 -1.90 -21.68 11.28
CA GLU A 8 -0.45 -21.54 11.53
C GLU A 8 0.30 -22.87 11.30
N ALA A 9 -0.31 -23.99 11.68
CA ALA A 9 0.27 -25.32 11.46
C ALA A 9 0.40 -25.68 9.97
N GLU A 10 -0.59 -25.30 9.15
CA GLU A 10 -0.54 -25.51 7.69
C GLU A 10 0.51 -24.62 7.02
N LEU A 11 0.66 -23.38 7.50
CA LEU A 11 1.73 -22.49 7.05
C LEU A 11 3.11 -23.07 7.37
N ALA A 12 3.31 -23.55 8.61
CA ALA A 12 4.58 -24.10 9.06
C ALA A 12 4.95 -25.41 8.36
N ARG A 13 3.94 -26.19 7.93
CA ARG A 13 4.14 -27.46 7.23
C ARG A 13 4.78 -27.28 5.86
N ASP A 14 4.35 -26.27 5.11
CA ASP A 14 4.85 -26.02 3.75
C ASP A 14 4.65 -24.56 3.34
N ILE A 15 5.59 -23.70 3.76
CA ILE A 15 5.55 -22.28 3.43
C ILE A 15 5.79 -22.04 1.93
N HIS A 16 6.50 -22.92 1.23
CA HIS A 16 6.77 -22.76 -0.20
C HIS A 16 5.49 -22.93 -1.03
N ALA A 17 4.68 -23.94 -0.73
CA ALA A 17 3.38 -24.12 -1.38
C ALA A 17 2.41 -22.95 -1.10
N VAL A 18 2.51 -22.33 0.09
CA VAL A 18 1.72 -21.13 0.40
C VAL A 18 2.21 -19.93 -0.41
N LEU A 19 3.52 -19.73 -0.51
CA LEU A 19 4.12 -18.65 -1.29
C LEU A 19 3.80 -18.78 -2.79
N GLU A 20 3.83 -19.98 -3.38
CA GLU A 20 3.42 -20.19 -4.78
C GLU A 20 1.99 -19.70 -5.05
N LYS A 21 1.06 -19.95 -4.12
CA LYS A 21 -0.32 -19.46 -4.22
C LYS A 21 -0.40 -17.94 -4.08
N VAL A 22 0.39 -17.37 -3.16
CA VAL A 22 0.48 -15.92 -2.97
C VAL A 22 1.05 -15.25 -4.21
N GLU A 23 2.11 -15.80 -4.82
CA GLU A 23 2.67 -15.30 -6.09
C GLU A 23 1.67 -15.41 -7.25
N ALA A 24 0.83 -16.45 -7.26
CA ALA A 24 -0.26 -16.60 -8.23
C ALA A 24 -1.43 -15.62 -8.02
N GLY A 25 -1.38 -14.75 -7.00
CA GLY A 25 -2.40 -13.72 -6.76
C GLY A 25 -3.39 -14.02 -5.63
N ALA A 26 -3.17 -15.07 -4.84
CA ALA A 26 -4.02 -15.38 -3.68
C ALA A 26 -3.65 -14.50 -2.48
N GLU A 27 -4.67 -14.08 -1.74
CA GLU A 27 -4.50 -13.52 -0.41
C GLU A 27 -4.65 -14.65 0.60
N VAL A 28 -3.66 -14.85 1.47
CA VAL A 28 -3.65 -15.91 2.47
C VAL A 28 -3.75 -15.32 3.85
N VAL A 29 -4.83 -15.64 4.56
CA VAL A 29 -5.05 -15.30 5.96
C VAL A 29 -4.60 -16.47 6.82
N VAL A 30 -3.62 -16.23 7.68
CA VAL A 30 -3.10 -17.23 8.62
C VAL A 30 -3.86 -17.06 9.93
N GLU A 31 -4.43 -18.14 10.43
CA GLU A 31 -5.23 -18.16 11.65
C GLU A 31 -4.59 -19.02 12.74
N ARG A 32 -4.74 -18.57 13.98
CA ARG A 32 -4.46 -19.34 15.19
C ARG A 32 -5.70 -19.30 16.07
N GLU A 33 -6.24 -20.46 16.44
CA GLU A 33 -7.47 -20.56 17.24
C GLU A 33 -8.64 -19.74 16.66
N ASN A 34 -8.87 -19.86 15.34
CA ASN A 34 -9.88 -19.09 14.58
C ASN A 34 -9.73 -17.56 14.67
N ARG A 35 -8.52 -17.06 14.97
CA ARG A 35 -8.20 -15.65 14.93
C ARG A 35 -7.13 -15.38 13.87
N PRO A 36 -7.37 -14.45 12.93
CA PRO A 36 -6.33 -14.00 12.00
C PRO A 36 -5.12 -13.45 12.75
N VAL A 37 -3.94 -13.98 12.44
CA VAL A 37 -2.66 -13.54 13.02
C VAL A 37 -1.72 -12.92 11.98
N ALA A 38 -1.87 -13.29 10.70
CA ALA A 38 -1.11 -12.72 9.60
C ALA A 38 -1.91 -12.73 8.30
N VAL A 39 -1.56 -11.82 7.39
CA VAL A 39 -2.08 -11.83 6.02
C VAL A 39 -0.90 -11.74 5.05
N MET A 40 -0.81 -12.70 4.14
CA MET A 40 0.17 -12.73 3.07
C MET A 40 -0.49 -12.31 1.76
N LYS A 41 0.12 -11.35 1.07
CA LYS A 41 -0.38 -10.82 -0.21
C LYS A 41 0.75 -10.88 -1.23
N PRO A 42 0.42 -11.01 -2.53
CA PRO A 42 1.42 -10.94 -3.58
C PRO A 42 2.23 -9.65 -3.44
N ALA A 43 3.56 -9.75 -3.47
CA ALA A 43 4.44 -8.59 -3.34
C ALA A 43 4.24 -7.56 -4.47
N SER A 44 3.64 -7.98 -5.58
CA SER A 44 3.41 -7.14 -6.76
C SER A 44 2.08 -7.45 -7.43
N GLN A 45 0.97 -6.99 -6.85
CA GLN A 45 -0.22 -6.68 -7.65
C GLN A 45 -0.40 -5.18 -7.73
N ALA A 46 0.34 -4.63 -8.70
CA ALA A 46 0.55 -3.22 -9.04
C ALA A 46 1.17 -2.40 -7.90
N PRO A 47 2.37 -1.82 -8.06
CA PRO A 47 2.61 -0.59 -7.32
C PRO A 47 1.39 0.29 -7.59
N GLY A 48 0.73 0.78 -6.54
CA GLY A 48 -0.33 1.78 -6.72
C GLY A 48 0.16 2.84 -7.71
N ARG A 49 -0.77 3.47 -8.44
CA ARG A 49 -0.43 4.43 -9.51
C ARG A 49 0.79 5.27 -9.11
N THR A 50 1.83 5.22 -9.92
CA THR A 50 3.07 5.96 -9.66
C THR A 50 2.75 7.44 -9.50
N LEU A 51 3.61 8.16 -8.77
CA LEU A 51 3.47 9.61 -8.66
C LEU A 51 3.45 10.26 -10.06
N SER A 52 4.27 9.76 -10.98
CA SER A 52 4.31 10.20 -12.39
C SER A 52 2.98 10.04 -13.11
N GLU A 53 2.33 8.88 -12.99
CA GLU A 53 1.00 8.66 -13.56
C GLU A 53 -0.07 9.53 -12.89
N SER A 54 0.02 9.75 -11.57
CA SER A 54 -0.89 10.64 -10.84
C SER A 54 -0.76 12.09 -11.33
N ILE A 55 0.48 12.56 -11.54
CA ILE A 55 0.77 13.88 -12.13
C ILE A 55 0.25 13.95 -13.57
N ALA A 56 0.44 12.91 -14.38
CA ALA A 56 -0.05 12.87 -15.75
C ALA A 56 -1.57 13.03 -15.83
N ILE A 57 -2.32 12.37 -14.93
CA ILE A 57 -3.77 12.51 -14.82
C ILE A 57 -4.17 13.91 -14.39
N ALA A 58 -3.50 14.50 -13.39
CA ALA A 58 -3.78 15.87 -12.96
C ALA A 58 -3.60 16.88 -14.11
N ARG A 59 -2.50 16.76 -14.86
CA ARG A 59 -2.23 17.58 -16.05
C ARG A 59 -3.25 17.37 -17.16
N GLN A 60 -3.71 16.14 -17.38
CA GLN A 60 -4.75 15.87 -18.37
C GLN A 60 -6.07 16.53 -17.96
N ARG A 61 -6.47 16.40 -16.69
CA ARG A 61 -7.68 17.05 -16.17
C ARG A 61 -7.64 18.56 -16.29
N GLU A 62 -6.48 19.17 -16.06
CA GLU A 62 -6.27 20.60 -16.26
C GLU A 62 -6.47 21.00 -17.73
N ARG A 63 -5.93 20.24 -18.69
CA ARG A 63 -6.17 20.47 -20.12
C ARG A 63 -7.65 20.32 -20.49
N ASP A 64 -8.31 19.28 -19.98
CA ASP A 64 -9.71 18.99 -20.30
C ASP A 64 -10.68 20.03 -19.72
N ARG A 65 -10.38 20.58 -18.54
CA ARG A 65 -11.23 21.54 -17.83
C ARG A 65 -10.87 23.01 -18.10
N GLY A 66 -9.67 23.28 -18.60
CA GLY A 66 -9.16 24.63 -18.84
C GLY A 66 -8.65 25.35 -17.60
N TYR A 67 -8.53 24.68 -16.45
CA TYR A 67 -7.98 25.25 -15.22
C TYR A 67 -7.22 24.22 -14.39
N ALA A 68 -6.19 24.67 -13.69
CA ALA A 68 -5.31 23.82 -12.87
C ALA A 68 -6.07 23.17 -11.71
N VAL A 69 -5.73 21.91 -11.41
CA VAL A 69 -6.15 21.27 -10.16
C VAL A 69 -5.23 21.77 -9.04
N THR A 70 -5.69 22.75 -8.28
CA THR A 70 -4.97 23.30 -7.14
C THR A 70 -5.39 22.61 -5.84
N LEU A 71 -4.52 22.66 -4.84
CA LEU A 71 -4.90 22.33 -3.47
C LEU A 71 -5.92 23.34 -2.95
N GLU A 72 -6.74 22.92 -2.02
CA GLU A 72 -7.61 23.82 -1.26
C GLU A 72 -6.71 24.76 -0.41
N PRO A 73 -7.03 26.07 -0.31
CA PRO A 73 -6.16 27.05 0.33
C PRO A 73 -5.71 26.72 1.75
N GLU A 74 -6.60 26.25 2.62
CA GLU A 74 -6.25 25.89 4.01
C GLU A 74 -5.30 24.69 4.01
N PHE A 75 -5.61 23.64 3.24
CA PHE A 75 -4.74 22.48 3.10
C PHE A 75 -3.37 22.83 2.52
N ALA A 76 -3.31 23.76 1.55
CA ALA A 76 -2.06 24.22 0.97
C ALA A 76 -1.17 24.91 2.02
N SER A 77 -1.77 25.75 2.87
CA SER A 77 -1.07 26.42 3.97
C SER A 77 -0.52 25.43 4.99
N ASP A 78 -1.31 24.42 5.38
CA ASP A 78 -0.88 23.39 6.33
C ASP A 78 0.32 22.59 5.79
N VAL A 79 0.28 22.21 4.51
CA VAL A 79 1.38 21.50 3.85
C VAL A 79 2.63 22.37 3.79
N GLU A 80 2.50 23.67 3.48
CA GLU A 80 3.64 24.59 3.48
C GLU A 80 4.28 24.69 4.86
N GLU A 81 3.47 24.81 5.92
CA GLU A 81 3.97 24.87 7.29
C GLU A 81 4.70 23.57 7.69
N ILE A 82 4.15 22.41 7.36
CA ILE A 82 4.77 21.10 7.61
C ILE A 82 6.12 21.00 6.89
N VAL A 83 6.19 21.40 5.62
CA VAL A 83 7.43 21.37 4.84
C VAL A 83 8.46 22.32 5.45
N ARG A 84 8.04 23.52 5.87
CA ARG A 84 8.93 24.51 6.52
C ARG A 84 9.49 24.02 7.84
N LYS A 85 8.70 23.29 8.63
CA LYS A 85 9.09 22.73 9.94
C LYS A 85 9.65 21.31 9.87
N ARG A 86 9.82 20.74 8.67
CA ARG A 86 10.21 19.34 8.48
C ARG A 86 11.54 19.04 9.15
N GLN A 87 11.54 18.05 10.04
CA GLN A 87 12.75 17.47 10.62
C GLN A 87 13.21 16.27 9.80
N LEU A 88 14.52 15.97 9.85
CA LEU A 88 15.04 14.73 9.27
C LEU A 88 14.39 13.54 10.00
N TRP A 89 13.96 12.55 9.23
CA TRP A 89 13.43 11.32 9.80
C TRP A 89 14.57 10.60 10.53
N ASN A 90 14.44 10.48 11.86
CA ASN A 90 15.28 9.62 12.69
C ASN A 90 14.44 8.50 13.31
N PRO A 91 14.23 7.36 12.60
CA PRO A 91 13.49 6.24 13.17
C PRO A 91 14.29 5.58 14.30
N ALA A 92 13.58 4.99 15.26
CA ALA A 92 14.23 4.04 16.16
C ALA A 92 14.86 2.89 15.36
N PRO A 93 15.97 2.31 15.83
CA PRO A 93 16.44 1.05 15.28
C PRO A 93 15.31 0.02 15.35
N TRP A 94 15.20 -0.81 14.31
CA TRP A 94 14.41 -2.02 14.40
C TRP A 94 15.14 -2.96 15.38
N ASP A 95 14.52 -3.32 16.50
CA ASP A 95 14.94 -4.46 17.33
C ASP A 95 14.55 -5.78 16.66
#